data_AF-A0A2T4U360-F1
#
_entry.id   AF-A0A2T4U360-F1
#
_cell.length_a   1.000
_cell.length_b   1.000
_cell.length_c   1.000
_cell.angle_alpha   90.00
_cell.angle_beta   90.00
_cell.angle_gamma   90.00
#
_symmetry.space_group_name_H-M   'P 1'
#
loop_
_entity.id
_entity.type
_entity.pdbx_description
1 polymer ?
#
loop_
_entity_poly.entity_id
_entity_poly.type
_entity_poly.pdbx_seq_one_letter_code
_entity_poly.pdbx_strand_id
1 'polypeptide(L)'
;MEYTVGMINRIKRIDGQMQAISRMVEEGRDCREVVLQMAAARNALDKAIVVVVSANLEHCVRQHVERGEGSEETIKEAINMFVKSR
;
A
#
# COMPACT_ATOMS: atom_id res chain seq x y z
N MET A 1 -3.07 1.92 15.46
CA MET A 1 -4.14 2.13 14.47
C MET A 1 -4.69 0.79 14.02
N GLU A 2 -6.01 0.65 13.96
CA GLU A 2 -6.67 -0.49 13.32
C GLU A 2 -6.85 -0.24 11.81
N TYR A 3 -6.72 -1.30 11.01
CA TYR A 3 -6.94 -1.22 9.57
C TYR A 3 -8.42 -1.12 9.23
N THR A 4 -8.78 -0.16 8.38
CA THR A 4 -10.17 -0.01 7.94
C THR A 4 -10.59 -1.13 6.99
N VAL A 5 -11.90 -1.40 6.92
CA VAL A 5 -12.49 -2.32 5.93
C VAL A 5 -12.08 -1.93 4.50
N GLY A 6 -11.99 -0.62 4.21
CA GLY A 6 -11.53 -0.11 2.91
C GLY A 6 -10.08 -0.49 2.58
N MET A 7 -9.17 -0.45 3.56
CA MET A 7 -7.78 -0.89 3.39
C MET A 7 -7.73 -2.40 3.14
N ILE A 8 -8.47 -3.19 3.92
CA ILE A 8 -8.53 -4.65 3.77
C ILE A 8 -9.06 -5.01 2.39
N ASN A 9 -10.11 -4.34 1.90
CA ASN A 9 -10.67 -4.59 0.58
C ASN A 9 -9.68 -4.27 -0.56
N ARG A 10 -8.79 -3.28 -0.38
CA ARG A 10 -7.72 -2.99 -1.36
C ARG A 10 -6.72 -4.14 -1.41
N ILE A 11 -6.30 -4.66 -0.25
CA ILE A 11 -5.38 -5.81 -0.18
C ILE A 11 -6.02 -7.06 -0.81
N LYS A 12 -7.29 -7.36 -0.49
CA LYS A 12 -8.03 -8.48 -1.12
C LYS A 12 -8.11 -8.37 -2.64
N ARG A 13 -8.27 -7.16 -3.18
CA ARG A 13 -8.25 -6.94 -4.63
C ARG A 13 -6.87 -7.23 -5.23
N ILE A 14 -5.79 -6.79 -4.57
CA ILE A 14 -4.42 -7.07 -5.02
C ILE A 14 -4.13 -8.56 -4.97
N ASP A 15 -4.55 -9.26 -3.91
CA ASP A 15 -4.43 -10.72 -3.80
C ASP A 15 -5.10 -11.43 -4.98
N GLY A 16 -6.33 -11.03 -5.34
CA GLY A 16 -7.00 -11.54 -6.53
C GLY A 16 -6.24 -11.27 -7.84
N GLN A 17 -5.55 -10.12 -7.96
CA GLN A 17 -4.68 -9.83 -9.11
C GLN A 17 -3.46 -10.75 -9.14
N MET A 18 -2.83 -11.00 -7.98
CA MET A 18 -1.68 -11.90 -7.89
C MET A 18 -2.05 -13.33 -8.26
N GLN A 19 -3.19 -13.83 -7.78
CA GLN A 19 -3.70 -15.14 -8.16
C GLN A 19 -4.01 -15.22 -9.66
N ALA A 20 -4.54 -14.15 -10.26
CA ALA A 20 -4.76 -14.10 -11.70
C ALA A 20 -3.44 -14.14 -12.48
N ILE A 21 -2.43 -13.36 -12.08
CA ILE A 21 -1.11 -13.36 -12.69
C ILE A 21 -0.47 -14.76 -12.62
N SER A 22 -0.53 -15.44 -11.48
CA SER A 22 0.00 -16.80 -11.35
C SER A 22 -0.64 -17.76 -12.34
N ARG A 23 -1.98 -17.73 -12.48
CA ARG A 23 -2.69 -18.55 -13.48
C ARG A 23 -2.25 -18.22 -14.91
N MET A 24 -2.08 -16.94 -15.24
CA MET A 24 -1.62 -16.54 -16.58
C MET A 24 -0.24 -17.11 -16.90
N VAL A 25 0.66 -17.18 -15.91
CA VAL A 25 1.99 -17.77 -16.07
C VAL A 25 1.90 -19.29 -16.22
N GLU A 26 1.09 -19.97 -15.40
CA GLU A 26 0.85 -21.42 -15.48
C GLU A 26 0.23 -21.84 -16.83
N GLU A 27 -0.67 -21.01 -17.36
CA GLU A 27 -1.31 -21.19 -18.67
C GLU A 27 -0.39 -20.85 -19.86
N GLY A 28 0.81 -20.31 -19.61
CA GLY A 28 1.75 -19.93 -20.67
C GLY A 28 1.25 -18.77 -21.53
N ARG A 29 0.50 -17.82 -20.95
CA ARG A 29 0.00 -16.64 -21.68
C ARG A 29 1.13 -15.74 -22.17
N ASP A 30 0.78 -14.90 -23.14
CA ASP A 30 1.72 -13.97 -23.76
C ASP A 30 2.41 -13.07 -22.71
N CYS A 31 3.74 -12.94 -22.86
CA CYS A 31 4.59 -12.21 -21.93
C CYS A 31 4.13 -10.76 -21.74
N ARG A 32 3.68 -10.09 -22.82
CA ARG A 32 3.20 -8.70 -22.74
C ARG A 32 1.95 -8.61 -21.88
N GLU A 33 1.03 -9.56 -21.98
CA GLU A 33 -0.19 -9.60 -21.17
C GLU A 33 0.13 -9.78 -19.68
N VAL A 34 1.04 -10.72 -19.35
CA VAL A 34 1.48 -10.96 -17.97
C VAL A 34 2.14 -9.72 -17.38
N VAL A 35 3.07 -9.10 -18.11
CA VAL A 35 3.75 -7.87 -17.68
C VAL A 35 2.78 -6.71 -17.46
N LEU A 36 1.75 -6.57 -18.32
CA LEU A 36 0.71 -5.56 -18.14
C LEU A 36 -0.09 -5.78 -16.85
N GLN A 37 -0.43 -7.03 -16.52
CA GLN A 37 -1.13 -7.32 -15.27
C GLN A 37 -0.24 -7.11 -14.04
N MET A 38 1.03 -7.48 -14.11
CA MET A 38 2.01 -7.19 -13.05
C MET A 38 2.14 -5.68 -12.81
N ALA A 39 2.21 -4.87 -13.87
CA ALA A 39 2.23 -3.41 -13.74
C ALA A 39 0.95 -2.87 -13.11
N ALA A 40 -0.21 -3.44 -13.44
CA ALA A 40 -1.48 -3.08 -12.82
C ALA A 40 -1.54 -3.43 -11.33
N ALA A 41 -1.02 -4.60 -10.94
CA ALA A 41 -0.91 -5.03 -9.54
C ALA A 41 0.05 -4.13 -8.74
N ARG A 42 1.22 -3.80 -9.31
CA ARG A 42 2.16 -2.85 -8.71
C ARG A 42 1.51 -1.50 -8.45
N ASN A 43 0.86 -0.92 -9.47
CA ASN A 43 0.17 0.36 -9.33
C ASN A 43 -0.96 0.32 -8.27
N ALA A 44 -1.63 -0.82 -8.12
CA ALA A 44 -2.65 -1.01 -7.08
C ALA A 44 -2.02 -1.07 -5.68
N LEU A 45 -0.88 -1.75 -5.55
CA LEU A 45 -0.10 -1.85 -4.32
C LEU A 45 0.45 -0.48 -3.89
N ASP A 46 1.04 0.29 -4.81
CA ASP A 46 1.54 1.65 -4.54
C ASP A 46 0.44 2.54 -3.95
N LYS A 47 -0.77 2.46 -4.52
CA LYS A 47 -1.95 3.19 -4.01
C LYS A 47 -2.38 2.71 -2.63
N ALA A 48 -2.27 1.41 -2.33
CA ALA A 48 -2.58 0.88 -1.02
C ALA A 48 -1.57 1.35 0.04
N ILE A 49 -0.28 1.38 -0.30
CA ILE A 49 0.79 1.90 0.56
C ILE A 49 0.52 3.36 0.93
N VAL A 50 0.19 4.21 -0.05
CA VAL A 50 -0.14 5.63 0.21
C VAL A 50 -1.27 5.75 1.24
N VAL A 51 -2.33 4.95 1.09
CA VAL A 51 -3.48 4.99 2.01
C VAL A 51 -3.08 4.57 3.42
N VAL A 52 -2.27 3.51 3.56
CA VAL A 52 -1.83 3.01 4.87
C VAL A 52 -0.88 4.00 5.56
N VAL A 53 0.12 4.51 4.84
CA VAL A 53 1.09 5.47 5.39
C VAL A 53 0.39 6.77 5.79
N SER A 54 -0.49 7.33 4.93
CA SER A 54 -1.22 8.56 5.24
C SER A 54 -2.10 8.41 6.48
N ALA A 55 -2.83 7.31 6.59
CA ALA A 55 -3.66 7.07 7.77
C ALA A 55 -2.81 6.90 9.05
N ASN A 56 -1.64 6.27 8.93
CA ASN A 56 -0.74 6.08 10.08
C ASN A 56 -0.16 7.40 10.54
N LEU A 57 0.29 8.22 9.59
CA LEU A 57 0.78 9.56 9.88
C LEU A 57 -0.29 10.43 10.54
N GLU A 58 -1.52 10.45 10.02
CA GLU A 58 -2.63 11.18 10.63
C GLU A 58 -2.88 10.75 12.08
N HIS A 59 -2.92 9.42 12.31
CA HIS A 59 -3.12 8.87 13.65
C HIS A 59 -2.01 9.28 14.63
N CYS A 60 -0.75 9.14 14.22
CA CYS A 60 0.39 9.46 15.08
C CYS A 60 0.48 10.97 15.36
N VAL A 61 0.27 11.83 14.35
CA VAL A 61 0.24 13.30 14.55
C VAL A 61 -0.86 13.70 15.52
N ARG A 62 -2.06 13.11 15.40
CA ARG A 62 -3.16 13.38 16.33
C ARG A 62 -2.81 13.02 17.77
N GLN A 63 -2.17 11.87 17.98
CA GLN A 63 -1.74 11.44 19.31
C GLN A 63 -0.68 12.36 19.92
N HIS A 64 0.30 12.83 19.13
CA HIS A 64 1.31 13.77 19.63
C HIS A 64 0.69 15.13 19.98
N VAL A 65 -0.23 15.65 19.17
CA VAL A 65 -0.96 16.89 19.46
C VAL A 65 -1.78 16.76 20.75
N GLU A 66 -2.49 15.64 20.95
CA GLU A 66 -3.26 15.37 22.17
C GLU A 66 -2.38 15.28 23.43
N ARG A 67 -1.11 14.86 23.28
CA ARG A 67 -0.13 14.77 24.38
C ARG A 67 0.71 16.03 24.59
N GLY A 68 0.57 17.04 23.72
CA GLY A 68 1.41 18.24 23.75
C GLY A 68 2.87 18.01 23.33
N GLU A 69 3.14 16.95 22.58
CA GLU A 69 4.47 16.55 22.10
C GLU A 69 4.72 17.03 20.66
N GLY A 70 5.99 17.26 20.31
CA GLY A 70 6.39 17.54 18.93
C GLY A 70 6.24 16.33 18.02
N SER A 71 5.75 16.52 16.79
CA SER A 71 5.47 15.45 15.81
C SER A 71 6.54 15.29 14.72
N GLU A 72 7.68 15.98 14.84
CA GLU A 72 8.69 16.08 13.78
C GLU A 72 9.36 14.74 13.45
N GLU A 73 9.66 13.92 14.47
CA GLU A 73 10.24 12.57 14.32
C GLU A 73 9.29 11.64 13.55
N THR A 74 8.01 11.63 13.93
CA THR A 74 6.95 10.84 13.32
C THR A 74 6.74 11.19 11.84
N ILE A 75 6.78 12.47 11.51
CA ILE A 75 6.67 12.94 10.12
C ILE A 75 7.86 12.43 9.30
N LYS A 76 9.09 12.48 9.85
CA LYS A 76 10.28 11.92 9.18
C LYS A 76 10.18 10.41 8.95
N GLU A 77 9.66 9.65 9.91
CA GLU A 77 9.43 8.21 9.75
C GLU A 77 8.42 7.91 8.63
N ALA A 78 7.29 8.61 8.59
CA ALA A 78 6.28 8.40 7.54
C ALA A 78 6.82 8.76 6.14
N ILE A 79 7.62 9.82 6.02
CA ILE A 79 8.32 10.17 4.77
C ILE A 79 9.27 9.04 4.38
N ASN A 80 10.06 8.51 5.31
CA ASN A 80 10.98 7.40 5.04
C ASN A 80 10.27 6.12 4.60
N MET A 81 9.12 5.79 5.20
CA MET A 81 8.29 4.66 4.76
C MET A 81 7.82 4.84 3.32
N PHE A 82 7.37 6.04 2.96
CA PHE A 82 6.93 6.35 1.61
C PHE A 82 8.08 6.28 0.58
N VAL A 83 9.25 6.84 0.91
CA VAL A 83 10.43 6.83 0.04
C VAL A 83 10.91 5.40 -0.23
N LYS A 84 10.94 4.53 0.79
CA LYS A 84 11.36 3.12 0.66
C LYS A 84 10.39 2.25 -0.14
N SER A 85 9.16 2.73 -0.36
CA SER A 85 8.14 1.99 -1.09
C SER A 85 8.19 2.18 -2.61
N ARG A 86 9.06 3.09 -3.09
CA ARG A 86 9.27 3.40 -4.51
C ARG A 86 10.50 2.72 -5.08
#